data_AF-A0A067TLJ0-F1
#
_entry.id   AF-A0A067TLJ0-F1
#
_cell.length_a   1.000
_cell.length_b   1.000
_cell.length_c   1.000
_cell.angle_alpha   90.00
_cell.angle_beta   90.00
_cell.angle_gamma   90.00
#
_symmetry.space_group_name_H-M   'P 1'
#
loop_
_entity.id
_entity.type
_entity.pdbx_description
1 polymer ?
#
loop_
_entity_poly.entity_id
_entity_poly.type
_entity_poly.pdbx_seq_one_letter_code
_entity_poly.pdbx_strand_id
1 'polypeptide(L)'
;MFHDPALDRTTDSKGQIKERTWYGADGMQHVRTIKEPKQSIPTFAETVALLMKPENHHVKFNVDVKVQNDPDRLFSLMHDVISAQPDWETVLAPRILLGMWHPRFIGFAKSRLPYCRRSYIGLSTYVARKYFWQDCHAFSMAFAALTTMDGQKYVIRMGPYWASNCAHGRVDSLRSVKLRTRI
;
A
#
# COMPACT_ATOMS: atom_id res chain seq x y z
N MET A 1 7.64 -7.19 -1.86
CA MET A 1 6.97 -6.42 -0.79
C MET A 1 8.03 -5.73 0.08
N PHE A 2 8.34 -4.46 -0.18
CA PHE A 2 9.46 -3.79 0.49
C PHE A 2 9.24 -2.28 0.64
N HIS A 3 9.84 -1.68 1.69
CA HIS A 3 9.63 -0.26 1.99
C HIS A 3 10.56 0.66 1.21
N ASP A 4 11.86 0.39 1.26
CA ASP A 4 12.87 1.27 0.68
C ASP A 4 13.09 0.93 -0.81
N PRO A 5 13.60 1.87 -1.61
CA PRO A 5 13.96 1.58 -3.00
C PRO A 5 15.21 0.69 -3.10
N ALA A 6 16.04 0.65 -2.05
CA ALA A 6 17.28 -0.13 -1.97
C ALA A 6 17.24 -1.15 -0.83
N LEU A 7 18.05 -2.20 -0.95
CA LEU A 7 18.00 -3.39 -0.09
C LEU A 7 18.79 -3.24 1.23
N ASP A 8 19.76 -2.35 1.27
CA ASP A 8 20.87 -2.31 2.24
C ASP A 8 20.46 -1.94 3.67
N ARG A 9 19.38 -1.18 3.87
CA ARG A 9 18.99 -0.75 5.23
C ARG A 9 18.50 -1.92 6.10
N THR A 10 17.86 -2.92 5.51
CA THR A 10 17.16 -3.96 6.27
C THR A 10 17.48 -5.39 5.84
N THR A 11 18.33 -5.57 4.84
CA THR A 11 18.71 -6.90 4.33
C THR A 11 20.22 -7.05 4.19
N ASP A 12 20.66 -8.29 4.01
CA ASP A 12 22.05 -8.64 3.76
C ASP A 12 22.52 -8.37 2.31
N SER A 13 21.69 -7.70 1.50
CA SER A 13 21.99 -7.36 0.11
C SER A 13 22.14 -5.85 -0.11
N LYS A 14 22.56 -5.45 -1.30
CA LYS A 14 22.82 -4.05 -1.68
C LYS A 14 22.24 -3.71 -3.04
N GLY A 15 22.09 -2.41 -3.31
CA GLY A 15 21.65 -1.88 -4.60
C GLY A 15 20.14 -1.61 -4.67
N GLN A 16 19.71 -1.04 -5.79
CA GLN A 16 18.32 -0.67 -6.04
C GLN A 16 17.49 -1.91 -6.44
N ILE A 17 16.31 -2.07 -5.85
CA ILE A 17 15.42 -3.20 -6.14
C ILE A 17 15.07 -3.28 -7.64
N LYS A 18 14.84 -2.13 -8.27
CA LYS A 18 14.49 -2.04 -9.70
C LYS A 18 15.58 -2.57 -10.65
N GLU A 19 16.82 -2.69 -10.18
CA GLU A 19 17.99 -3.13 -10.95
C GLU A 19 18.32 -4.61 -10.71
N ARG A 20 17.51 -5.31 -9.90
CA ARG A 20 17.76 -6.69 -9.49
C ARG A 20 16.74 -7.63 -10.13
N THR A 21 17.20 -8.81 -10.50
CA THR A 21 16.33 -9.92 -10.92
C THR A 21 15.84 -10.68 -9.70
N TRP A 22 14.59 -11.14 -9.75
CA TRP A 22 14.02 -11.93 -8.65
C TRP A 22 14.66 -13.33 -8.55
N TYR A 23 14.74 -14.04 -9.68
CA TYR A 23 15.26 -15.40 -9.81
C TYR A 23 16.72 -15.43 -10.26
N GLY A 24 17.40 -16.56 -10.05
CA GLY A 24 18.79 -16.81 -10.45
C GLY A 24 19.72 -17.01 -9.25
N ALA A 25 20.99 -17.37 -9.52
CA ALA A 25 21.99 -17.62 -8.48
C ALA A 25 22.17 -16.42 -7.53
N ASP A 26 22.14 -15.21 -8.08
CA ASP A 26 22.20 -13.94 -7.33
C ASP A 26 20.83 -13.27 -7.16
N GLY A 27 19.75 -14.03 -7.37
CA GLY A 27 18.38 -13.53 -7.37
C GLY A 27 17.93 -13.01 -6.01
N MET A 28 17.02 -12.02 -6.01
CA MET A 28 16.45 -11.47 -4.78
C MET A 28 15.75 -12.51 -3.88
N GLN A 29 15.32 -13.65 -4.43
CA GLN A 29 14.78 -14.77 -3.64
C GLN A 29 15.72 -15.28 -2.53
N HIS A 30 17.03 -15.06 -2.68
CA HIS A 30 18.04 -15.46 -1.69
C HIS A 30 18.31 -14.42 -0.61
N VAL A 31 17.84 -13.17 -0.79
CA VAL A 31 18.06 -12.06 0.14
C VAL A 31 17.35 -12.30 1.46
N ARG A 32 17.98 -11.95 2.58
CA ARG A 32 17.44 -12.11 3.92
C ARG A 32 17.49 -10.82 4.73
N THR A 33 16.54 -10.67 5.65
CA THR A 33 16.59 -9.58 6.63
C THR A 33 17.82 -9.69 7.52
N ILE A 34 18.38 -8.55 7.94
CA ILE A 34 19.53 -8.52 8.87
C ILE A 34 19.13 -8.85 10.31
N LYS A 35 17.87 -8.58 10.70
CA LYS A 35 17.36 -8.85 12.05
C LYS A 35 17.00 -10.32 12.18
N GLU A 36 17.39 -10.94 13.29
CA GLU A 36 17.03 -12.32 13.63
C GLU A 36 15.58 -12.43 14.15
N PRO A 37 14.84 -13.52 13.82
CA PRO A 37 15.25 -14.56 12.87
C PRO A 37 15.26 -14.02 11.44
N LYS A 38 16.29 -14.35 10.65
CA LYS A 38 16.37 -13.93 9.24
C LYS A 38 15.15 -14.41 8.45
N GLN A 39 14.53 -13.51 7.70
CA GLN A 39 13.36 -13.77 6.87
C GLN A 39 13.63 -13.42 5.40
N SER A 40 12.96 -14.11 4.47
CA SER A 40 12.94 -13.72 3.07
C SER A 40 12.10 -12.46 2.86
N ILE A 41 12.33 -11.79 1.73
CA ILE A 41 11.43 -10.71 1.28
C ILE A 41 10.16 -11.37 0.74
N PRO A 42 8.96 -11.05 1.26
CA PRO A 42 7.75 -11.63 0.72
C PRO A 42 7.41 -11.04 -0.65
N THR A 43 6.81 -11.86 -1.51
CA THR A 43 6.14 -11.43 -2.74
C THR A 43 4.72 -10.95 -2.45
N PHE A 44 4.12 -10.25 -3.42
CA PHE A 44 2.71 -9.88 -3.33
C PHE A 44 1.81 -11.13 -3.31
N ALA A 45 2.14 -12.13 -4.13
CA ALA A 45 1.43 -13.42 -4.17
C ALA A 45 1.47 -14.16 -2.83
N GLU A 46 2.64 -14.29 -2.19
CA GLU A 46 2.73 -14.91 -0.86
C GLU A 46 1.95 -14.13 0.20
N THR A 47 1.93 -12.80 0.09
CA THR A 47 1.14 -11.96 1.00
C THR A 47 -0.35 -12.17 0.80
N VAL A 48 -0.81 -12.25 -0.45
CA VAL A 48 -2.21 -12.54 -0.77
C VAL A 48 -2.58 -13.94 -0.29
N ALA A 49 -1.75 -14.95 -0.54
CA ALA A 49 -1.97 -16.31 -0.04
C ALA A 49 -2.08 -16.35 1.49
N LEU A 50 -1.25 -15.59 2.20
CA LEU A 50 -1.34 -15.45 3.66
C LEU A 50 -2.68 -14.81 4.08
N LEU A 51 -3.12 -13.76 3.40
CA LEU A 51 -4.39 -13.07 3.67
C LEU A 51 -5.62 -13.93 3.33
N MET A 52 -5.47 -14.92 2.45
CA MET A 52 -6.53 -15.83 2.05
C MET A 52 -6.73 -17.01 3.00
N LYS A 53 -5.81 -17.23 3.95
CA LYS A 53 -6.03 -18.22 5.01
C LYS A 53 -7.27 -17.85 5.83
N PRO A 54 -8.17 -18.80 6.15
CA PRO A 54 -9.44 -18.51 6.85
C PRO A 54 -9.26 -17.71 8.14
N GLU A 55 -8.23 -18.03 8.92
CA GLU A 55 -7.90 -17.33 10.17
C GLU A 55 -7.55 -15.85 9.96
N ASN A 56 -7.13 -15.46 8.74
CA ASN A 56 -6.72 -14.10 8.39
C ASN A 56 -7.78 -13.30 7.63
N HIS A 57 -9.00 -13.82 7.43
CA HIS A 57 -10.07 -13.12 6.70
C HIS A 57 -10.52 -11.82 7.39
N HIS A 58 -10.26 -11.69 8.70
CA HIS A 58 -10.51 -10.46 9.45
C HIS A 58 -9.52 -9.32 9.13
N VAL A 59 -8.40 -9.61 8.47
CA VAL A 59 -7.32 -8.64 8.20
C VAL A 59 -7.63 -7.80 6.97
N LYS A 60 -7.58 -6.47 7.11
CA LYS A 60 -7.59 -5.51 6.01
C LYS A 60 -6.16 -5.16 5.60
N PHE A 61 -5.93 -5.06 4.30
CA PHE A 61 -4.62 -4.86 3.71
C PHE A 61 -4.50 -3.49 3.03
N ASN A 62 -3.69 -2.60 3.61
CA ASN A 62 -3.40 -1.29 3.04
C ASN A 62 -2.07 -1.29 2.29
N VAL A 63 -2.14 -1.22 0.96
CA VAL A 63 -1.00 -1.30 0.02
C VAL A 63 -0.52 0.11 -0.30
N ASP A 64 0.62 0.54 0.24
CA ASP A 64 1.33 1.75 -0.24
C ASP A 64 1.76 1.53 -1.72
N VAL A 65 1.60 2.44 -2.71
CA VAL A 65 1.90 2.24 -4.20
C VAL A 65 3.05 3.13 -4.81
N LYS A 66 4.30 2.65 -5.18
CA LYS A 66 5.64 3.41 -5.23
C LYS A 66 5.56 4.41 -6.33
N VAL A 67 5.99 5.65 -6.05
CA VAL A 67 5.97 6.72 -7.05
C VAL A 67 6.91 6.36 -8.19
N GLN A 68 7.87 5.48 -7.91
CA GLN A 68 8.82 4.89 -8.84
C GLN A 68 8.24 3.74 -9.67
N ASN A 69 7.06 3.20 -9.32
CA ASN A 69 6.48 2.09 -10.05
C ASN A 69 5.84 2.56 -11.36
N ASP A 70 5.95 1.71 -12.39
CA ASP A 70 5.11 1.84 -13.56
C ASP A 70 3.67 1.45 -13.19
N PRO A 71 2.69 2.37 -13.27
CA PRO A 71 1.34 2.14 -12.76
C PRO A 71 0.60 1.03 -13.50
N ASP A 72 0.79 0.91 -14.81
CA ASP A 72 0.04 -0.07 -15.61
C ASP A 72 0.53 -1.48 -15.34
N ARG A 73 1.86 -1.68 -15.37
CA ARG A 73 2.48 -2.96 -15.03
C ARG A 73 2.17 -3.36 -13.59
N LEU A 74 2.32 -2.43 -12.64
CA LEU A 74 2.01 -2.64 -11.22
C LEU A 74 0.60 -3.19 -11.04
N PHE A 75 -0.41 -2.47 -11.52
CA PHE A 75 -1.80 -2.83 -11.24
C PHE A 75 -2.29 -4.02 -12.07
N SER A 76 -1.71 -4.26 -13.26
CA SER A 76 -1.97 -5.48 -14.02
C SER A 76 -1.46 -6.72 -13.27
N LEU A 77 -0.22 -6.69 -12.77
CA LEU A 77 0.32 -7.81 -11.97
C LEU A 77 -0.44 -8.01 -10.66
N MET A 78 -0.92 -6.94 -10.02
CA MET A 78 -1.80 -7.06 -8.85
C MET A 78 -3.12 -7.74 -9.21
N HIS A 79 -3.72 -7.35 -10.34
CA HIS A 79 -4.97 -7.93 -10.81
C HIS A 79 -4.81 -9.44 -10.96
N ASP A 80 -3.79 -9.88 -11.70
CA ASP A 80 -3.53 -11.30 -11.96
C ASP A 80 -3.40 -12.11 -10.66
N VAL A 81 -2.69 -11.58 -9.66
CA VAL A 81 -2.51 -12.25 -8.37
C VAL A 81 -3.81 -12.29 -7.54
N ILE A 82 -4.57 -11.19 -7.54
CA ILE A 82 -5.82 -11.08 -6.78
C ILE A 82 -6.90 -11.98 -7.40
N SER A 83 -7.10 -11.89 -8.72
CA SER A 83 -8.17 -12.59 -9.43
C SER A 83 -7.93 -14.09 -9.56
N ALA A 84 -6.69 -14.54 -9.36
CA ALA A 84 -6.35 -15.95 -9.26
C ALA A 84 -6.81 -16.63 -7.95
N GLN A 85 -7.22 -15.86 -6.93
CA GLN A 85 -7.68 -16.43 -5.67
C GLN A 85 -9.17 -16.86 -5.73
N PRO A 86 -9.57 -17.93 -5.05
CA PRO A 86 -10.98 -18.30 -4.95
C PRO A 86 -11.77 -17.21 -4.21
N ASP A 87 -13.00 -16.94 -4.68
CA ASP A 87 -13.93 -15.96 -4.12
C ASP A 87 -13.32 -14.57 -3.88
N TRP A 88 -12.32 -14.20 -4.69
CA TRP A 88 -11.53 -12.99 -4.45
C TRP A 88 -12.39 -11.73 -4.42
N GLU A 89 -13.48 -11.67 -5.19
CA GLU A 89 -14.38 -10.52 -5.25
C GLU A 89 -15.06 -10.21 -3.91
N THR A 90 -15.38 -11.25 -3.12
CA THR A 90 -16.10 -11.13 -1.86
C THR A 90 -15.18 -11.29 -0.66
N VAL A 91 -14.21 -12.19 -0.74
CA VAL A 91 -13.32 -12.56 0.36
C VAL A 91 -12.05 -11.72 0.37
N LEU A 92 -11.53 -11.22 -0.76
CA LEU A 92 -10.23 -10.54 -0.81
C LEU A 92 -10.33 -9.06 -1.16
N ALA A 93 -10.90 -8.72 -2.32
CA ALA A 93 -10.97 -7.38 -2.87
C ALA A 93 -11.51 -6.33 -1.88
N PRO A 94 -12.60 -6.58 -1.12
CA PRO A 94 -13.14 -5.59 -0.18
C PRO A 94 -12.18 -5.25 0.97
N ARG A 95 -11.17 -6.09 1.21
CA ARG A 95 -10.15 -5.92 2.25
C ARG A 95 -8.92 -5.16 1.75
N ILE A 96 -8.74 -4.99 0.45
CA ILE A 96 -7.59 -4.29 -0.14
C ILE A 96 -7.89 -2.80 -0.28
N LEU A 97 -6.99 -1.97 0.27
CA LEU A 97 -7.00 -0.53 0.15
C LEU A 97 -5.70 -0.06 -0.53
N LEU A 98 -5.82 0.57 -1.69
CA LEU A 98 -4.67 1.08 -2.46
C LEU A 98 -4.28 2.48 -1.95
N GLY A 99 -3.17 2.58 -1.23
CA GLY A 99 -2.57 3.83 -0.74
C GLY A 99 -1.65 4.49 -1.76
N MET A 100 -2.16 5.53 -2.43
CA MET A 100 -1.46 6.22 -3.51
C MET A 100 -0.90 7.57 -3.06
N TRP A 101 0.34 7.85 -3.46
CA TRP A 101 1.02 9.11 -3.15
C TRP A 101 0.94 10.16 -4.27
N HIS A 102 0.63 9.73 -5.50
CA HIS A 102 0.67 10.59 -6.68
C HIS A 102 -0.58 10.38 -7.57
N PRO A 103 -1.19 11.44 -8.13
CA PRO A 103 -2.45 11.33 -8.88
C PRO A 103 -2.35 10.50 -10.15
N ARG A 104 -1.13 10.35 -10.71
CA ARG A 104 -0.88 9.47 -11.88
C ARG A 104 -1.40 8.04 -11.71
N PHE A 105 -1.53 7.55 -10.48
CA PHE A 105 -1.98 6.19 -10.20
C PHE A 105 -3.51 6.04 -10.23
N ILE A 106 -4.27 7.14 -10.14
CA ILE A 106 -5.73 7.08 -9.99
C ILE A 106 -6.38 6.43 -11.21
N GLY A 107 -6.03 6.89 -12.42
CA GLY A 107 -6.60 6.37 -13.66
C GLY A 107 -6.37 4.87 -13.82
N PHE A 108 -5.12 4.42 -13.63
CA PHE A 108 -4.76 3.01 -13.74
C PHE A 108 -5.36 2.15 -12.62
N ALA A 109 -5.44 2.67 -11.39
CA ALA A 109 -6.08 1.95 -10.29
C ALA A 109 -7.58 1.75 -10.58
N LYS A 110 -8.26 2.75 -11.15
CA LYS A 110 -9.67 2.64 -11.54
C LYS A 110 -9.88 1.67 -12.70
N SER A 111 -8.99 1.67 -13.70
CA SER A 111 -9.14 0.80 -14.88
C SER A 111 -8.78 -0.65 -14.60
N ARG A 112 -7.66 -0.90 -13.90
CA ARG A 112 -7.14 -2.26 -13.66
C ARG A 112 -7.70 -2.93 -12.42
N LEU A 113 -8.01 -2.14 -11.38
CA LEU A 113 -8.48 -2.64 -10.08
C LEU A 113 -9.75 -1.88 -9.62
N PRO A 114 -10.83 -1.84 -10.43
CA PRO A 114 -12.02 -1.04 -10.14
C PRO A 114 -12.65 -1.41 -8.78
N TYR A 115 -12.56 -2.69 -8.41
CA TYR A 115 -13.09 -3.30 -7.19
C TYR A 115 -12.30 -2.94 -5.92
N CYS A 116 -11.04 -2.50 -6.04
CA CYS A 116 -10.25 -2.13 -4.87
C CYS A 116 -10.61 -0.71 -4.40
N ARG A 117 -10.75 -0.54 -3.09
CA ARG A 117 -10.85 0.80 -2.52
C ARG A 117 -9.52 1.52 -2.67
N ARG A 118 -9.58 2.85 -2.72
CA ARG A 118 -8.44 3.74 -2.95
C ARG A 118 -8.29 4.70 -1.79
N SER A 119 -7.06 5.02 -1.42
CA SER A 119 -6.75 6.05 -0.44
C SER A 119 -5.63 6.96 -0.93
N TYR A 120 -5.68 8.23 -0.54
CA TYR A 120 -4.55 9.13 -0.71
C TYR A 120 -3.65 9.06 0.51
N ILE A 121 -2.36 8.89 0.29
CA ILE A 121 -1.33 9.08 1.31
C ILE A 121 -0.56 10.35 0.98
N GLY A 122 -0.52 11.31 1.89
CA GLY A 122 0.30 12.48 1.64
C GLY A 122 0.32 13.55 2.72
N LEU A 123 0.94 14.66 2.33
CA LEU A 123 1.39 15.70 3.26
C LEU A 123 0.65 17.04 3.04
N SER A 124 -0.28 17.11 2.09
CA SER A 124 -0.93 18.37 1.70
C SER A 124 -2.43 18.19 1.54
N THR A 125 -3.21 18.92 2.34
CA THR A 125 -4.67 18.94 2.23
C THR A 125 -5.14 19.59 0.93
N TYR A 126 -4.34 20.49 0.35
CA TYR A 126 -4.60 21.04 -0.98
C TYR A 126 -4.54 19.96 -2.06
N VAL A 127 -3.47 19.15 -2.08
CA VAL A 127 -3.31 18.05 -3.04
C VAL A 127 -4.43 17.02 -2.87
N ALA A 128 -4.77 16.66 -1.63
CA ALA A 128 -5.88 15.76 -1.32
C ALA A 128 -7.19 16.25 -1.96
N ARG A 129 -7.55 17.52 -1.72
CA ARG A 129 -8.78 18.14 -2.26
C ARG A 129 -8.77 18.23 -3.78
N LYS A 130 -7.65 18.66 -4.36
CA LYS A 130 -7.56 18.96 -5.79
C LYS A 130 -7.58 17.72 -6.66
N TYR A 131 -6.91 16.65 -6.22
CA TYR A 131 -6.64 15.52 -7.11
C TYR A 131 -7.23 14.18 -6.65
N PHE A 132 -7.54 14.01 -5.37
CA PHE A 132 -7.94 12.71 -4.82
C PHE A 132 -9.35 12.70 -4.24
N TRP A 133 -9.96 13.87 -4.03
CA TRP A 133 -11.23 14.01 -3.32
C TRP A 133 -12.37 13.19 -3.92
N GLN A 134 -12.45 13.13 -5.24
CA GLN A 134 -13.54 12.44 -5.96
C GLN A 134 -13.24 10.95 -6.22
N ASP A 135 -11.98 10.52 -6.15
CA ASP A 135 -11.55 9.20 -6.61
C ASP A 135 -11.07 8.25 -5.49
N CYS A 136 -10.76 8.80 -4.32
CA CYS A 136 -10.35 8.05 -3.14
C CYS A 136 -11.50 7.91 -2.15
N HIS A 137 -11.47 6.83 -1.37
CA HIS A 137 -12.45 6.48 -0.33
C HIS A 137 -11.92 6.70 1.09
N ALA A 138 -10.64 7.08 1.22
CA ALA A 138 -9.97 7.34 2.49
C ALA A 138 -8.74 8.24 2.28
N PHE A 139 -8.31 8.90 3.34
CA PHE A 139 -7.18 9.82 3.32
C PHE A 139 -6.27 9.56 4.53
N SER A 140 -5.03 9.15 4.26
CA SER A 140 -4.00 8.94 5.27
C SER A 140 -3.01 10.11 5.20
N MET A 141 -3.32 11.15 5.96
CA MET A 141 -2.57 12.41 5.96
C MET A 141 -1.43 12.37 6.98
N ALA A 142 -0.34 13.08 6.71
CA ALA A 142 0.64 13.38 7.74
C ALA A 142 0.01 14.22 8.85
N PHE A 143 0.35 13.90 10.09
CA PHE A 143 -0.23 14.56 11.26
C PHE A 143 -0.02 16.08 11.23
N ALA A 144 1.18 16.53 10.90
CA ALA A 144 1.49 17.96 10.80
C ALA A 144 0.62 18.72 9.77
N ALA A 145 0.19 18.05 8.70
CA ALA A 145 -0.71 18.63 7.71
C ALA A 145 -2.14 18.82 8.24
N LEU A 146 -2.50 18.10 9.31
CA LEU A 146 -3.80 18.17 9.95
C LEU A 146 -3.84 19.14 11.13
N THR A 147 -2.70 19.48 11.73
CA THR A 147 -2.64 20.39 12.89
C THR A 147 -2.67 21.88 12.53
N THR A 148 -2.71 22.21 11.24
CA THR A 148 -2.89 23.60 10.77
C THR A 148 -4.37 23.97 10.73
N MET A 149 -4.67 25.27 10.63
CA MET A 149 -6.06 25.74 10.47
C MET A 149 -6.75 25.09 9.26
N ASP A 150 -6.04 24.98 8.13
CA ASP A 150 -6.54 24.30 6.93
C ASP A 150 -6.69 22.79 7.11
N GLY A 151 -5.81 22.19 7.92
CA GLY A 151 -5.89 20.80 8.36
C GLY A 151 -7.15 20.52 9.16
N GLN A 152 -7.49 21.38 10.11
CA GLN A 152 -8.71 21.25 10.91
C GLN A 152 -9.97 21.43 10.06
N LYS A 153 -10.00 22.44 9.18
CA LYS A 153 -11.09 22.61 8.19
C LYS A 153 -11.25 21.38 7.30
N TYR A 154 -10.13 20.78 6.88
CA TYR A 154 -10.13 19.55 6.09
C TYR A 154 -10.77 18.37 6.85
N VAL A 155 -10.39 18.16 8.11
CA VAL A 155 -10.97 17.08 8.95
C VAL A 155 -12.46 17.29 9.17
N ILE A 156 -12.89 18.53 9.51
CA ILE A 156 -14.30 18.87 9.70
C ILE A 156 -15.09 18.58 8.41
N ARG A 157 -14.56 18.97 7.26
CA ARG A 157 -15.20 18.76 5.95
C ARG A 157 -15.32 17.28 5.56
N MET A 158 -14.43 16.41 6.04
CA MET A 158 -14.56 14.96 5.81
C MET A 158 -15.74 14.35 6.58
N GLY A 159 -16.21 14.99 7.65
CA GLY A 159 -17.33 14.52 8.46
C GLY A 159 -17.10 13.14 9.13
N PRO A 160 -18.13 12.59 9.80
CA PRO A 160 -18.03 11.30 10.49
C PRO A 160 -17.93 10.08 9.54
N TYR A 161 -18.33 10.23 8.27
CA TYR A 161 -18.41 9.12 7.31
C TYR A 161 -17.07 8.70 6.68
N TRP A 162 -15.99 9.46 6.91
CA TRP A 162 -14.70 9.27 6.23
C TRP A 162 -13.51 9.03 7.18
N ALA A 163 -13.77 8.86 8.48
CA ALA A 163 -12.76 8.76 9.53
C ALA A 163 -12.09 7.37 9.59
N SER A 164 -11.30 7.01 8.57
CA SER A 164 -10.15 6.12 8.74
C SER A 164 -8.88 6.96 8.65
N ASN A 165 -8.73 7.90 9.59
CA ASN A 165 -7.56 8.76 9.69
C ASN A 165 -6.37 7.98 10.27
N CYS A 166 -5.61 7.31 9.40
CA CYS A 166 -4.29 6.82 9.78
C CYS A 166 -3.31 8.00 9.69
N ALA A 167 -3.04 8.67 10.81
CA ALA A 167 -1.95 9.63 10.90
C ALA A 167 -0.60 8.90 10.82
N HIS A 168 0.28 9.32 9.92
CA HIS A 168 1.65 8.80 9.89
C HIS A 168 2.46 9.42 11.03
N GLY A 169 2.99 8.60 11.96
CA GLY A 169 3.94 9.06 12.99
C GLY A 169 3.55 8.86 14.46
N ARG A 170 2.49 8.10 14.78
CA ARG A 170 2.24 7.64 16.16
C ARG A 170 2.07 6.12 16.24
N VAL A 171 2.75 5.52 17.20
CA VAL A 171 2.49 4.18 17.74
C VAL A 171 1.31 4.38 18.70
N ASP A 172 0.10 4.01 18.27
CA ASP A 172 -0.91 3.33 19.10
C ASP A 172 -2.34 3.41 18.54
N SER A 173 -3.01 2.26 18.60
CA SER A 173 -4.47 2.03 18.58
C SER A 173 -5.29 2.30 17.31
N LEU A 174 -4.88 1.74 16.17
CA LEU A 174 -5.84 1.21 15.19
C LEU A 174 -5.19 -0.05 14.61
N ARG A 175 -5.80 -1.23 14.83
CA ARG A 175 -5.34 -2.52 14.28
C ARG A 175 -5.54 -2.55 12.75
N SER A 176 -4.84 -1.68 12.02
CA SER A 176 -4.56 -1.85 10.60
C SER A 176 -3.14 -2.35 10.46
N VAL A 177 -2.96 -3.58 9.99
CA VAL A 177 -1.63 -4.08 9.61
C VAL A 177 -1.17 -3.26 8.41
N LYS A 178 -0.25 -2.31 8.65
CA LYS A 178 0.32 -1.44 7.62
C LYS A 178 1.43 -2.20 6.89
N LEU A 179 1.07 -3.16 6.05
CA LEU A 179 2.00 -3.80 5.11
C LEU A 179 2.32 -2.78 3.99
N ARG A 180 3.36 -1.96 4.19
CA ARG A 180 3.81 -0.97 3.20
C ARG A 180 4.55 -1.66 2.05
N THR A 181 3.94 -1.77 0.88
CA THR A 181 4.48 -2.63 -0.20
C THR A 181 4.19 -2.13 -1.60
N ARG A 182 5.24 -1.86 -2.40
CA ARG A 182 5.15 -1.30 -3.75
C ARG A 182 5.86 -2.26 -4.74
N ILE A 183 5.31 -2.49 -5.95
CA ILE A 183 5.68 -3.56 -6.94
C ILE A 183 6.70 -3.08 -7.94
#